data_AF-A0A9D0HPM8-F1
#
_entry.id   AF-A0A9D0HPM8-F1
#
_cell.length_a   1.000
_cell.length_b   1.000
_cell.length_c   1.000
_cell.angle_alpha   90.00
_cell.angle_beta   90.00
_cell.angle_gamma   90.00
#
_symmetry.space_group_name_H-M   'P 1'
#
loop_
_entity.id
_entity.type
_entity.pdbx_description
1 polymer ?
#
loop_
_entity_poly.entity_id
_entity_poly.type
_entity_poly.pdbx_seq_one_letter_code
_entity_poly.pdbx_strand_id
1 'polypeptide(L)'
;MKQLQEQFLKDIEIIYNETQKRDNHLNSYFDLSKGKEHPKALALVESFLEHIGLQKSEESIHASLIYLINLREDAIEQFMNKEGFTQTQIDSKLELAYLFNSKLYLERFESLLNFIENKQLLTPFYRAILSGVHSIGE
;
A
#
# COMPACT_ATOMS: atom_id res chain seq x y z
N MET A 1 -21.25 -8.75 29.56
CA MET A 1 -20.29 -7.64 29.33
C MET A 1 -18.85 -8.13 29.30
N LYS A 2 -18.34 -8.81 30.34
CA LYS A 2 -16.94 -9.28 30.39
C LYS A 2 -16.53 -10.21 29.22
N GLN A 3 -17.36 -11.19 28.89
CA GLN A 3 -17.12 -12.12 27.78
C GLN A 3 -17.10 -11.43 26.40
N LEU A 4 -17.93 -10.40 26.21
CA LEU A 4 -17.95 -9.62 24.95
C LEU A 4 -16.67 -8.80 24.79
N GLN A 5 -16.17 -8.22 25.89
CA GLN A 5 -14.89 -7.51 25.91
C GLN A 5 -13.72 -8.46 25.62
N GLU A 6 -13.73 -9.65 26.21
CA GLU A 6 -12.69 -10.67 25.95
C GLU A 6 -12.68 -11.13 24.49
N GLN A 7 -13.86 -11.35 23.89
CA GLN A 7 -13.94 -11.71 22.46
C GLN A 7 -13.46 -10.56 21.58
N PHE A 8 -13.87 -9.32 21.88
CA PHE A 8 -13.41 -8.15 21.13
C PHE A 8 -11.88 -8.03 21.16
N LEU A 9 -11.25 -8.18 22.32
CA LEU A 9 -9.78 -8.12 22.43
C LEU A 9 -9.08 -9.22 21.62
N LYS A 10 -9.63 -10.44 21.60
CA LYS A 10 -9.12 -11.54 20.77
C LYS A 10 -9.24 -11.23 19.28
N ASP A 11 -10.37 -10.68 18.85
CA ASP A 11 -10.57 -10.30 17.45
C ASP A 11 -9.57 -9.21 17.04
N ILE A 12 -9.35 -8.21 17.89
CA ILE A 12 -8.34 -7.17 17.67
C ILE A 12 -6.93 -7.76 17.57
N GLU A 13 -6.58 -8.72 18.42
CA GLU A 13 -5.28 -9.41 18.35
C GLU A 13 -5.11 -10.16 17.01
N ILE A 14 -6.16 -10.85 16.54
CA ILE A 14 -6.13 -11.55 15.25
C ILE A 14 -5.94 -10.55 14.09
N ILE A 15 -6.68 -9.44 14.12
CA ILE A 15 -6.57 -8.38 13.10
C ILE A 15 -5.17 -7.76 13.13
N TYR A 16 -4.66 -7.43 14.31
CA TYR A 16 -3.31 -6.88 14.47
C TYR A 16 -2.24 -7.80 13.88
N ASN A 17 -2.30 -9.09 14.21
CA ASN A 17 -1.36 -10.08 13.69
C ASN A 17 -1.46 -10.24 12.17
N GLU A 18 -2.66 -10.16 11.60
CA GLU A 18 -2.86 -10.20 10.15
C GLU A 18 -2.29 -8.95 9.47
N THR A 19 -2.56 -7.77 10.01
CA THR A 19 -1.99 -6.50 9.51
C THR A 19 -0.47 -6.53 9.55
N GLN A 20 0.14 -6.98 10.65
CA GLN A 20 1.60 -7.10 10.76
C GLN A 20 2.19 -8.06 9.71
N LYS A 21 1.51 -9.18 9.42
CA LYS A 21 1.95 -10.09 8.35
C LYS A 21 1.88 -9.42 6.98
N ARG A 22 0.81 -8.68 6.70
CA ARG A 22 0.62 -7.95 5.44
C ARG A 22 1.67 -6.84 5.25
N ASP A 23 2.03 -6.16 6.33
CA ASP A 23 3.07 -5.13 6.34
C ASP A 23 4.46 -5.75 6.15
N ASN A 24 4.74 -6.86 6.82
CA ASN A 24 6.00 -7.60 6.62
C ASN A 24 6.14 -8.10 5.16
N HIS A 25 5.05 -8.53 4.54
CA HIS A 25 5.04 -8.91 3.13
C HIS A 25 5.24 -7.70 2.19
N LEU A 26 4.73 -6.51 2.51
CA LEU A 26 5.06 -5.30 1.75
C LEU A 26 6.54 -4.93 1.92
N ASN A 27 7.05 -4.98 3.15
CA ASN A 27 8.44 -4.67 3.44
C ASN A 27 9.43 -5.63 2.76
N SER A 28 9.02 -6.87 2.46
CA SER A 28 9.88 -7.78 1.68
C SER A 28 10.11 -7.29 0.25
N TYR A 29 9.35 -6.33 -0.27
CA TYR A 29 9.55 -5.79 -1.62
C TYR A 29 10.87 -5.03 -1.74
N PHE A 30 11.40 -4.49 -0.63
CA PHE A 30 12.73 -3.89 -0.56
C PHE A 30 13.88 -4.88 -0.82
N ASP A 31 13.61 -6.19 -0.85
CA ASP A 31 14.62 -7.17 -1.28
C ASP A 31 15.03 -6.97 -2.75
N LEU A 32 14.19 -6.33 -3.58
CA LEU A 32 14.59 -5.88 -4.93
C LEU A 32 15.77 -4.91 -4.90
N SER A 33 15.77 -3.93 -3.98
CA SER A 33 16.88 -2.98 -3.82
C SER A 33 18.15 -3.64 -3.26
N LYS A 34 18.07 -4.91 -2.82
CA LYS A 34 19.22 -5.70 -2.36
C LYS A 34 19.71 -6.68 -3.43
N GLY A 35 19.18 -6.60 -4.66
CA GLY A 35 19.53 -7.49 -5.76
C GLY A 35 18.96 -8.90 -5.64
N LYS A 36 17.95 -9.12 -4.77
CA LYS A 36 17.26 -10.42 -4.68
C LYS A 36 16.06 -10.45 -5.62
N GLU A 37 15.75 -11.65 -6.12
CA GLU A 37 14.55 -11.84 -6.94
C GLU A 37 13.28 -11.69 -6.11
N HIS A 38 12.36 -10.84 -6.59
CA HIS A 38 11.03 -10.71 -6.01
C HIS A 38 10.00 -10.41 -7.12
N PRO A 39 9.52 -11.42 -7.87
CA PRO A 39 8.74 -11.22 -9.10
C PRO A 39 7.51 -10.32 -8.94
N LYS A 40 6.77 -10.48 -7.83
CA LYS A 40 5.58 -9.64 -7.54
C LYS A 40 5.92 -8.16 -7.29
N ALA A 41 7.06 -7.91 -6.65
CA ALA A 41 7.49 -6.55 -6.37
C ALA A 41 7.98 -5.90 -7.66
N LEU A 42 8.68 -6.68 -8.49
CA LEU A 42 9.20 -6.19 -9.75
C LEU A 42 8.05 -5.80 -10.67
N ALA A 43 7.05 -6.67 -10.82
CA ALA A 43 5.86 -6.39 -11.62
C ALA A 43 5.09 -5.15 -11.12
N LEU A 44 4.99 -4.97 -9.79
CA LEU A 44 4.36 -3.77 -9.22
C LEU A 44 5.13 -2.49 -9.58
N VAL A 45 6.46 -2.50 -9.41
CA VAL A 45 7.31 -1.36 -9.71
C VAL A 45 7.34 -1.05 -11.21
N GLU A 46 7.40 -2.06 -12.06
CA GLU A 46 7.36 -1.89 -13.52
C GLU A 46 6.03 -1.29 -13.97
N SER A 47 4.91 -1.81 -13.47
CA SER A 47 3.58 -1.25 -13.73
C SER A 47 3.45 0.20 -13.26
N PHE A 48 3.98 0.51 -12.08
CA PHE A 48 4.00 1.88 -11.55
C PHE A 48 4.82 2.82 -12.44
N LEU A 49 6.07 2.45 -12.76
CA LEU A 49 6.96 3.26 -13.61
C LEU A 49 6.37 3.48 -15.00
N GLU A 50 5.76 2.46 -15.59
CA GLU A 50 5.05 2.56 -16.86
C GLU A 50 3.86 3.53 -16.73
N HIS A 51 3.05 3.41 -15.68
CA HIS A 51 1.89 4.26 -15.44
C HIS A 51 2.25 5.75 -15.35
N ILE A 52 3.35 6.08 -14.66
CA ILE A 52 3.81 7.47 -14.52
C ILE A 52 4.79 7.90 -15.62
N GLY A 53 5.10 7.01 -16.58
CA GLY A 53 6.00 7.27 -17.70
C GLY A 53 7.44 7.60 -17.28
N LEU A 54 8.02 6.81 -16.38
CA LEU A 54 9.44 6.88 -15.98
C LEU A 54 10.19 5.65 -16.47
N GLN A 55 11.48 5.83 -16.78
CA GLN A 55 12.35 4.74 -17.21
C GLN A 55 12.79 3.89 -16.02
N LYS A 56 12.95 2.59 -16.26
CA LYS A 56 13.45 1.66 -15.26
C LYS A 56 14.96 1.81 -15.09
N SER A 57 15.38 2.13 -13.88
CA SER A 57 16.77 2.16 -13.42
C SER A 57 16.81 1.67 -11.97
N GLU A 58 18.00 1.39 -11.44
CA GLU A 58 18.15 1.01 -10.03
C GLU A 58 17.62 2.11 -9.08
N GLU A 59 17.90 3.37 -9.42
CA GLU A 59 17.42 4.53 -8.66
C GLU A 59 15.90 4.70 -8.76
N SER A 60 15.31 4.53 -9.94
CA SER A 60 13.86 4.65 -10.09
C SER A 60 13.11 3.51 -9.40
N ILE A 61 13.68 2.30 -9.39
CA ILE A 61 13.15 1.17 -8.59
C ILE A 61 13.20 1.52 -7.10
N HIS A 62 14.32 2.03 -6.60
CA HIS A 62 14.46 2.36 -5.18
C HIS A 62 13.48 3.47 -4.74
N ALA A 63 13.39 4.55 -5.51
CA ALA A 63 12.46 5.65 -5.25
C ALA A 63 11.00 5.16 -5.30
N SER A 64 10.65 4.32 -6.28
CA SER A 64 9.33 3.71 -6.39
C SER A 64 8.98 2.84 -5.19
N LEU A 65 9.92 2.05 -4.68
CA LEU A 65 9.67 1.22 -3.48
C LEU A 65 9.44 2.08 -2.23
N ILE A 66 10.20 3.16 -2.05
CA ILE A 66 9.96 4.09 -0.93
C ILE A 66 8.57 4.73 -1.07
N TYR A 67 8.19 5.15 -2.27
CA TYR A 67 6.88 5.73 -2.53
C TYR A 67 5.72 4.73 -2.28
N LEU A 68 5.78 3.57 -2.93
CA LEU A 68 4.72 2.57 -2.93
C LEU A 68 4.55 1.87 -1.58
N ILE A 69 5.63 1.68 -0.82
CA ILE A 69 5.58 0.90 0.43
C ILE A 69 5.48 1.80 1.67
N ASN A 70 6.22 2.91 1.68
CA ASN A 70 6.28 3.81 2.83
C ASN A 70 5.41 5.07 2.65
N LEU A 71 4.68 5.18 1.53
CA LEU A 71 3.81 6.31 1.21
C LEU A 71 4.55 7.66 1.21
N ARG A 72 5.83 7.64 0.82
CA ARG A 72 6.70 8.81 0.81
C ARG A 72 6.83 9.41 -0.58
N GLU A 73 5.96 10.38 -0.88
CA GLU A 73 5.93 11.15 -2.13
C GLU A 73 7.27 11.81 -2.46
N ASP A 74 7.95 12.33 -1.44
CA ASP A 74 9.21 13.05 -1.60
C ASP A 74 10.31 12.20 -2.25
N ALA A 75 10.26 10.88 -2.14
CA ALA A 75 11.24 9.99 -2.75
C ALA A 75 11.17 9.99 -4.29
N ILE A 76 9.96 9.94 -4.86
CA ILE A 76 9.79 9.94 -6.32
C ILE A 76 9.96 11.36 -6.89
N GLU A 77 9.55 12.37 -6.12
CA GLU A 77 9.78 13.79 -6.46
C GLU A 77 11.28 14.12 -6.54
N GLN A 78 12.06 13.71 -5.53
CA GLN A 78 13.52 13.92 -5.52
C GLN A 78 14.21 13.21 -6.69
N PHE A 79 13.76 11.99 -7.02
CA PHE A 79 14.26 11.26 -8.18
C PHE A 79 14.00 12.03 -9.48
N MET A 80 12.77 12.51 -9.71
CA MET A 80 12.44 13.27 -10.92
C MET A 80 13.18 14.61 -10.99
N ASN A 81 13.37 15.30 -9.86
CA ASN A 81 14.20 16.51 -9.81
C ASN A 81 15.63 16.23 -10.25
N LYS A 82 16.23 15.11 -9.80
CA LYS A 82 17.59 14.71 -10.20
C LYS A 82 17.69 14.39 -11.69
N GLU A 83 16.66 13.78 -12.27
CA GLU A 83 16.57 13.48 -13.70
C GLU A 83 16.27 14.72 -14.57
N GLY A 84 16.10 15.89 -13.97
CA GLY A 84 15.94 17.16 -14.68
C GLY A 84 14.52 17.43 -15.21
N PHE A 85 13.51 16.78 -14.64
CA PHE A 85 12.11 17.10 -14.95
C PHE A 85 11.75 18.52 -14.46
N THR A 86 10.89 19.21 -15.19
CA THR A 86 10.34 20.50 -14.74
C THR A 86 9.26 20.28 -13.68
N GLN A 87 8.99 21.29 -12.84
CA GLN A 87 7.95 21.20 -11.82
C GLN A 87 6.59 20.78 -12.41
N THR A 88 6.20 21.34 -13.56
CA THR A 88 4.93 20.98 -14.21
C THR A 88 4.88 19.51 -14.64
N GLN A 89 6.01 18.93 -15.09
CA GLN A 89 6.10 17.51 -15.40
C GLN A 89 6.03 16.65 -14.15
N ILE A 90 6.69 17.09 -13.07
CA ILE A 90 6.65 16.44 -11.75
C ILE A 90 5.22 16.40 -11.23
N ASP A 91 4.53 17.54 -11.18
CA ASP A 91 3.15 17.65 -10.67
C ASP A 91 2.22 16.69 -11.43
N SER A 92 2.32 16.65 -12.76
CA SER A 92 1.51 15.76 -13.60
C SER A 92 1.79 14.27 -13.33
N LYS A 93 3.05 13.91 -13.06
CA LYS A 93 3.43 12.53 -12.74
C LYS A 93 3.06 12.15 -11.31
N LEU A 94 3.12 13.08 -10.36
CA LEU A 94 2.70 12.88 -8.98
C LEU A 94 1.19 12.64 -8.88
N GLU A 95 0.39 13.32 -9.70
CA GLU A 95 -1.05 13.05 -9.80
C GLU A 95 -1.32 11.59 -10.24
N LEU A 96 -0.63 11.12 -11.29
CA LEU A 96 -0.72 9.72 -11.74
C LEU A 96 -0.21 8.75 -10.66
N ALA A 97 0.89 9.09 -9.98
CA ALA A 97 1.44 8.29 -8.91
C ALA A 97 0.42 8.14 -7.76
N TYR A 98 -0.25 9.23 -7.38
CA TYR A 98 -1.28 9.24 -6.36
C TYR A 98 -2.44 8.32 -6.73
N LEU A 99 -2.96 8.42 -7.96
CA LEU A 99 -4.06 7.56 -8.43
C LEU A 99 -3.67 6.07 -8.43
N PHE A 100 -2.43 5.75 -8.80
CA PHE A 100 -1.94 4.38 -8.74
C PHE A 100 -1.89 3.85 -7.30
N ASN A 101 -1.30 4.63 -6.40
CA ASN A 101 -1.06 4.20 -5.03
C ASN A 101 -2.35 4.19 -4.19
N SER A 102 -3.27 5.14 -4.42
CA SER A 102 -4.58 5.16 -3.78
C SER A 102 -5.37 3.90 -4.12
N LYS A 103 -5.42 3.52 -5.40
CA LYS A 103 -6.03 2.27 -5.85
C LYS A 103 -5.40 1.05 -5.17
N LEU A 104 -4.07 0.97 -5.16
CA LEU A 104 -3.35 -0.12 -4.49
C LEU A 104 -3.76 -0.27 -3.02
N TYR A 105 -3.82 0.83 -2.26
CA TYR A 105 -4.14 0.77 -0.85
C TYR A 105 -5.64 0.58 -0.56
N LEU A 106 -6.53 1.04 -1.45
CA LEU A 106 -7.96 0.72 -1.40
C LEU A 106 -8.18 -0.78 -1.56
N GLU A 107 -7.60 -1.42 -2.59
CA GLU A 107 -7.69 -2.87 -2.81
C GLU A 107 -7.12 -3.67 -1.64
N ARG A 108 -6.03 -3.17 -1.01
CA ARG A 108 -5.46 -3.80 0.18
C ARG A 108 -6.37 -3.69 1.39
N PHE A 109 -7.03 -2.55 1.57
CA PHE A 109 -7.98 -2.37 2.66
C PHE A 109 -9.22 -3.25 2.45
N GLU A 110 -9.76 -3.29 1.23
CA GLU A 110 -10.84 -4.21 0.86
C GLU A 110 -10.50 -5.66 1.19
N SER A 111 -9.29 -6.11 0.83
CA SER A 111 -8.79 -7.44 1.16
C SER A 111 -8.71 -7.71 2.67
N LEU A 112 -8.44 -6.70 3.49
CA LEU A 112 -8.47 -6.83 4.96
C LEU A 112 -9.91 -6.93 5.48
N LEU A 113 -10.84 -6.13 4.94
CA LEU A 113 -12.26 -6.22 5.28
C LEU A 113 -12.83 -7.60 4.93
N ASN A 114 -12.49 -8.14 3.77
CA ASN A 114 -12.86 -9.49 3.36
C ASN A 114 -12.30 -10.55 4.32
N PHE A 115 -11.07 -10.39 4.82
CA PHE A 115 -10.52 -11.28 5.85
C PHE A 115 -11.31 -11.21 7.16
N ILE A 116 -11.66 -10.01 7.61
CA ILE A 116 -12.46 -9.77 8.83
C ILE A 116 -13.84 -10.43 8.69
N GLU A 117 -14.51 -10.22 7.55
CA GLU A 117 -15.83 -10.79 7.26
C GLU A 117 -15.78 -12.33 7.20
N ASN A 118 -14.86 -12.90 6.43
CA ASN A 118 -14.74 -14.35 6.26
C ASN A 118 -14.45 -15.09 7.58
N LYS A 119 -13.73 -14.45 8.50
CA LYS A 119 -13.46 -15.00 9.84
C LYS A 119 -14.52 -14.63 10.88
N GLN A 120 -15.54 -13.86 10.49
CA GLN A 120 -16.57 -13.34 11.38
C GLN A 120 -15.98 -12.62 12.60
N LEU A 121 -14.88 -11.89 12.38
CA LEU A 121 -14.24 -11.07 13.41
C LEU A 121 -15.06 -9.79 13.61
N LEU A 122 -15.11 -9.32 14.86
CA LEU A 122 -15.88 -8.16 15.27
C LEU A 122 -17.40 -8.34 15.10
N THR A 123 -18.15 -7.53 15.85
CA THR A 123 -19.60 -7.51 15.72
C THR A 123 -20.03 -6.93 14.36
N PRO A 124 -21.24 -7.24 13.87
CA PRO A 124 -21.77 -6.65 12.65
C PRO A 124 -21.73 -5.12 12.64
N PHE A 125 -21.91 -4.49 13.80
CA PHE A 125 -21.81 -3.04 13.96
C PHE A 125 -20.41 -2.52 13.58
N TYR A 126 -19.34 -3.09 14.13
CA TYR A 126 -17.97 -2.65 13.81
C TYR A 126 -17.60 -2.92 12.36
N ARG A 127 -18.01 -4.08 11.81
CA ARG A 127 -17.80 -4.40 10.40
C ARG A 127 -18.48 -3.37 9.49
N ALA A 128 -19.72 -2.99 9.79
CA ALA A 128 -20.44 -1.96 9.04
C ALA A 128 -19.73 -0.59 9.09
N ILE A 129 -19.15 -0.20 10.24
CA ILE A 129 -18.34 1.03 10.32
C ILE A 129 -17.13 0.95 9.39
N LEU A 130 -16.38 -0.14 9.44
CA LEU A 130 -15.16 -0.31 8.64
C LEU A 130 -15.48 -0.32 7.13
N SER A 131 -16.51 -1.05 6.70
CA SER A 131 -16.98 -1.03 5.31
C SER A 131 -17.49 0.34 4.88
N GLY A 132 -18.18 1.07 5.77
CA GLY A 132 -18.63 2.42 5.51
C GLY A 132 -17.48 3.40 5.29
N VAL A 133 -16.41 3.31 6.09
CA VAL A 133 -15.19 4.11 5.90
C VAL A 133 -14.54 3.81 4.55
N HIS A 134 -14.46 2.54 4.16
CA HIS A 134 -13.91 2.16 2.85
C HIS A 134 -14.70 2.77 1.69
N SER A 135 -16.04 2.68 1.76
CA SER A 135 -16.95 3.15 0.71
C SER A 135 -16.92 4.67 0.50
N ILE A 136 -16.47 5.43 1.51
CA ILE A 136 -16.30 6.89 1.40
C ILE A 136 -14.97 7.24 0.71
N GLY A 137 -13.96 6.36 0.84
CA GLY A 137 -12.65 6.55 0.25
C GLY A 137 -12.52 6.08 -1.20
N GLU A 138 -13.49 5.31 -1.69
CA GLU A 138 -13.70 4.99 -3.12
C GLU A 138 -14.21 6.22 -3.89
#